data_AF-A0A943L749-F1
#
_entry.id   AF-A0A943L749-F1
#
_cell.length_a   1.000
_cell.length_b   1.000
_cell.length_c   1.000
_cell.angle_alpha   90.00
_cell.angle_beta   90.00
_cell.angle_gamma   90.00
#
_symmetry.space_group_name_H-M   'P 1'
#
loop_
_entity.id
_entity.type
_entity.pdbx_description
1 polymer ?
#
loop_
_entity_poly.entity_id
_entity_poly.type
_entity_poly.pdbx_seq_one_letter_code
_entity_poly.pdbx_strand_id
1 'polypeptide(L)'
;TVTEAISKHLPILIPFAIPGQETQNVEFLTSNGYGIYVDNLLEINLIINDLISNRDKLKTMEKNLYNLSSKYSKDKIVDIANKLISNR
;
A
#
# COMPACT_ATOMS: atom_id res chain seq x y z
N THR A 1 -8.32 -2.30 6.89
CA THR A 1 -8.34 -1.40 5.72
C THR A 1 -7.10 -1.50 4.86
N VAL A 2 -5.89 -1.16 5.33
CA VAL A 2 -4.67 -1.15 4.49
C VAL A 2 -4.38 -2.50 3.81
N THR A 3 -4.35 -3.60 4.57
CA THR A 3 -4.11 -4.94 4.02
C THR A 3 -5.16 -5.36 2.99
N GLU A 4 -6.42 -4.96 3.20
CA GLU A 4 -7.51 -5.23 2.26
C GLU A 4 -7.32 -4.45 0.96
N ALA A 5 -7.02 -3.16 1.05
CA ALA A 5 -6.72 -2.33 -0.11
C ALA A 5 -5.51 -2.86 -0.90
N ILE A 6 -4.44 -3.29 -0.23
CA ILE A 6 -3.29 -3.95 -0.88
C ILE A 6 -3.73 -5.22 -1.61
N SER A 7 -4.54 -6.05 -0.98
CA SER A 7 -5.04 -7.31 -1.56
C SER A 7 -5.99 -7.08 -2.75
N LYS A 8 -6.63 -5.91 -2.81
CA LYS A 8 -7.51 -5.47 -3.91
C LYS A 8 -6.82 -4.57 -4.92
N HIS A 9 -5.51 -4.34 -4.77
CA HIS A 9 -4.72 -3.46 -5.63
C HIS A 9 -5.24 -2.03 -5.69
N LEU A 10 -5.88 -1.56 -4.62
CA LEU A 10 -6.54 -0.26 -4.57
C LEU A 10 -5.65 0.80 -3.91
N PRO A 11 -5.23 1.86 -4.64
CA PRO A 11 -4.51 2.99 -4.07
C PRO A 11 -5.30 3.71 -2.98
N ILE A 12 -4.61 4.20 -1.94
CA ILE A 12 -5.25 4.80 -0.75
C ILE A 12 -4.91 6.29 -0.64
N LEU A 13 -5.92 7.12 -0.36
CA LEU A 13 -5.76 8.49 0.09
C LEU A 13 -5.85 8.54 1.62
N ILE A 14 -4.88 9.14 2.29
CA ILE A 14 -4.75 9.12 3.75
C ILE A 14 -4.82 10.56 4.27
N PRO A 15 -5.99 11.05 4.71
CA PRO A 15 -6.17 12.43 5.16
C PRO A 15 -5.73 12.69 6.61
N PHE A 16 -5.48 11.62 7.37
CA PHE A 16 -5.12 11.69 8.77
C PHE A 16 -4.41 10.39 9.19
N ALA A 17 -3.49 10.51 10.14
CA ALA A 17 -2.78 9.39 10.75
C ALA A 17 -2.68 9.61 12.26
N ILE A 18 -3.02 8.60 13.06
CA ILE A 18 -2.82 8.68 14.50
C ILE A 18 -1.31 8.56 14.79
N PRO A 19 -0.72 9.49 15.58
CA PRO A 19 0.69 9.39 15.95
C PRO A 19 1.05 8.03 16.56
N GLY A 20 2.17 7.45 16.11
CA GLY A 20 2.66 6.16 16.58
C GLY A 20 2.70 5.13 15.45
N GLN A 21 2.11 3.95 15.68
CA GLN A 21 2.16 2.82 14.74
C GLN A 21 1.53 3.17 13.38
N GLU A 22 0.50 4.02 13.33
CA GLU A 22 -0.13 4.37 12.05
C GLU A 22 0.74 5.27 11.18
N THR A 23 1.60 6.11 11.77
CA THR A 23 2.54 6.94 11.02
C THR A 23 3.50 6.08 10.19
N GLN A 24 3.94 4.94 10.73
CA GLN A 24 4.78 3.98 10.01
C GLN A 24 4.05 3.35 8.81
N ASN A 25 2.74 3.09 8.95
CA ASN A 25 1.92 2.62 7.82
C ASN A 25 1.79 3.69 6.74
N VAL A 26 1.59 4.97 7.12
CA VAL A 26 1.53 6.07 6.16
C VAL A 26 2.85 6.23 5.41
N GLU A 27 3.97 6.21 6.12
CA GLU A 27 5.30 6.30 5.51
C GLU A 27 5.56 5.11 4.56
N PHE A 28 5.25 3.89 4.99
CA PHE A 28 5.35 2.70 4.13
C PHE A 28 4.51 2.82 2.85
N LEU A 29 3.25 3.27 2.98
CA LEU A 29 2.35 3.39 1.84
C LEU A 29 2.77 4.49 0.86
N THR A 30 3.18 5.65 1.37
CA THR A 30 3.54 6.81 0.55
C THR A 30 4.90 6.63 -0.13
N SER A 31 5.92 6.19 0.60
CA SER A 31 7.29 6.00 0.06
C SER A 31 7.37 4.96 -1.07
N ASN A 32 6.45 4.00 -1.08
CA ASN A 32 6.38 2.95 -2.11
C ASN A 32 5.33 3.25 -3.20
N GLY A 33 4.66 4.40 -3.17
CA GLY A 33 3.65 4.78 -4.15
C GLY A 33 2.38 3.93 -4.11
N TYR A 34 2.04 3.38 -2.94
CA TYR A 34 0.79 2.65 -2.69
C TYR A 34 -0.35 3.59 -2.27
N GLY A 35 -0.02 4.74 -1.70
CA GLY A 35 -0.98 5.73 -1.27
C GLY A 35 -0.41 7.14 -1.26
N ILE A 36 -1.30 8.11 -1.03
CA ILE A 36 -0.97 9.53 -0.94
C ILE A 36 -1.46 10.02 0.42
N TYR A 37 -0.56 10.62 1.20
CA TYR A 37 -0.93 11.34 2.41
C TYR A 37 -1.39 12.74 2.06
N VAL A 38 -2.48 13.19 2.69
CA VAL A 38 -3.06 14.52 2.47
C VAL A 38 -3.08 15.25 3.79
N ASP A 39 -2.21 16.23 3.94
CA ASP A 39 -2.09 17.08 5.13
C ASP A 39 -3.12 18.21 5.13
N ASN A 40 -3.58 18.63 3.95
CA ASN A 40 -4.60 19.67 3.76
C ASN A 40 -5.87 19.10 3.11
N LEU A 41 -6.96 19.00 3.88
CA LEU A 41 -8.22 18.44 3.40
C LEU A 41 -8.83 19.21 2.21
N LEU A 42 -8.48 20.49 2.03
CA LEU A 42 -8.95 21.29 0.90
C LEU A 42 -8.37 20.79 -0.43
N GLU A 43 -7.26 20.06 -0.40
CA GLU A 43 -6.57 19.53 -1.59
C GLU A 43 -7.09 18.16 -2.04
N ILE A 44 -7.94 17.51 -1.24
CA ILE A 44 -8.49 16.17 -1.56
C ILE A 44 -9.12 16.16 -2.96
N ASN A 45 -9.95 17.16 -3.28
CA ASN A 45 -10.60 17.24 -4.58
C ASN A 45 -9.60 17.42 -5.72
N LEU A 46 -8.53 18.18 -5.51
CA LEU A 46 -7.48 18.38 -6.52
C LEU A 46 -6.73 17.08 -6.79
N ILE A 47 -6.37 16.34 -5.74
CA ILE A 47 -5.67 15.06 -5.85
C ILE A 47 -6.55 14.01 -6.54
N ILE A 48 -7.83 13.94 -6.17
CA ILE A 48 -8.78 13.03 -6.83
C ILE A 48 -8.92 13.38 -8.31
N ASN A 49 -9.08 14.65 -8.65
CA ASN A 49 -9.18 15.10 -10.04
C ASN A 49 -7.90 14.79 -10.84
N ASP A 50 -6.72 14.94 -10.23
CA ASP A 50 -5.45 14.53 -10.84
C ASP A 50 -5.41 13.02 -11.10
N LEU A 51 -5.80 12.19 -10.14
CA LEU A 51 -5.82 10.72 -10.31
C LEU A 51 -6.84 10.27 -11.38
N ILE A 52 -7.98 10.94 -11.49
CA ILE A 52 -8.99 10.67 -12.53
C ILE A 52 -8.46 11.08 -13.92
N SER A 53 -7.82 12.25 -13.99
CA SER A 53 -7.33 12.80 -15.26
C SER A 53 -6.03 12.14 -15.73
N ASN A 54 -5.21 11.67 -14.79
CA ASN A 54 -3.93 11.02 -15.04
C ASN A 54 -4.02 9.52 -14.76
N ARG A 55 -4.60 8.79 -15.72
CA ARG A 55 -4.81 7.33 -15.63
C ARG A 55 -3.51 6.55 -15.45
N ASP A 56 -2.39 7.04 -15.99
CA ASP A 56 -1.10 6.35 -15.89
C ASP A 56 -0.53 6.40 -14.48
N LYS A 57 -0.71 7.52 -13.77
CA LYS A 57 -0.36 7.63 -12.35
C LYS A 57 -1.16 6.61 -11.52
N LEU A 58 -2.47 6.55 -11.71
CA LEU A 58 -3.32 5.60 -10.99
C LEU A 58 -2.94 4.14 -11.28
N LYS A 59 -2.74 3.80 -12.56
CA LYS A 59 -2.27 2.46 -12.98
C LYS A 59 -0.92 2.09 -12.40
N THR A 60 -0.01 3.05 -12.26
CA THR A 60 1.30 2.82 -11.65
C THR A 60 1.15 2.43 -10.18
N MET A 61 0.29 3.12 -9.43
CA MET A 61 0.00 2.79 -8.03
C MET A 61 -0.65 1.40 -7.90
N GLU A 62 -1.63 1.07 -8.75
CA GLU A 62 -2.25 -0.25 -8.82
C GLU A 62 -1.22 -1.35 -9.11
N LYS A 63 -0.32 -1.13 -10.08
CA LYS A 63 0.77 -2.07 -10.41
C LYS A 63 1.73 -2.28 -9.23
N ASN A 64 2.07 -1.21 -8.52
CA ASN A 64 2.92 -1.29 -7.33
C ASN A 64 2.28 -2.17 -6.25
N LEU A 65 0.98 -1.99 -6.00
CA LEU A 65 0.22 -2.82 -5.08
C LEU A 65 0.10 -4.28 -5.54
N TYR A 66 -0.11 -4.51 -6.84
CA TYR A 66 -0.08 -5.85 -7.42
C TYR A 66 1.25 -6.56 -7.15
N ASN A 67 2.37 -5.89 -7.40
CA ASN A 67 3.71 -6.42 -7.17
C ASN A 67 4.00 -6.69 -5.68
N LEU A 68 3.42 -5.91 -4.77
CA LEU A 68 3.51 -6.16 -3.33
C LEU A 68 2.69 -7.41 -2.95
N SER A 69 1.41 -7.44 -3.32
CA SER A 69 0.50 -8.52 -2.95
C SER A 69 0.93 -9.88 -3.51
N SER A 70 1.54 -9.92 -4.70
CA SER A 70 2.02 -11.17 -5.32
C SER A 70 3.20 -11.80 -4.59
N LYS A 71 3.88 -11.05 -3.71
CA LYS A 71 4.93 -11.58 -2.82
C LYS A 71 4.34 -12.31 -1.62
N TYR A 72 3.07 -12.07 -1.27
CA TYR A 72 2.41 -12.74 -0.16
C TYR A 72 1.94 -14.12 -0.60
N SER A 73 2.60 -15.16 -0.09
CA SER A 73 2.21 -16.56 -0.32
C SER A 73 2.26 -17.30 1.01
N LYS A 74 1.13 -17.92 1.36
CA LYS A 74 1.03 -18.77 2.55
C LYS A 74 1.98 -19.95 2.44
N ASP A 75 2.07 -20.54 1.25
CA ASP A 75 2.94 -21.69 0.97
C ASP A 75 4.41 -21.33 1.18
N LYS A 76 4.85 -20.16 0.69
CA LYS A 76 6.22 -19.69 0.92
C LYS A 76 6.54 -19.50 2.40
N ILE A 77 5.57 -19.08 3.21
CA ILE A 77 5.75 -18.95 4.66
C ILE A 77 5.97 -20.33 5.29
N VAL A 78 5.17 -21.32 4.91
CA VAL A 78 5.33 -22.71 5.37
C VAL A 78 6.67 -23.29 4.93
N ASP A 79 7.08 -23.05 3.68
CA ASP A 79 8.37 -23.50 3.17
C ASP A 79 9.55 -22.92 3.96
N ILE A 80 9.49 -21.63 4.29
CA ILE A 80 10.51 -20.96 5.11
C ILE A 80 10.52 -21.56 6.52
N ALA A 81 9.35 -21.76 7.14
CA ALA A 81 9.25 -22.35 8.47
C ALA A 81 9.85 -23.76 8.51
N ASN A 82 9.52 -24.61 7.53
CA ASN A 82 10.08 -25.95 7.40
C ASN A 82 11.60 -25.92 7.26
N LYS A 83 12.14 -25.03 6.39
CA LYS A 83 13.60 -24.85 6.24
C LYS A 83 14.29 -24.44 7.54
N LEU A 84 13.67 -23.57 8.34
CA LEU A 84 14.22 -23.13 9.62
C LEU A 84 14.21 -24.24 10.68
N ILE A 85 13.22 -25.14 10.64
CA ILE A 85 13.15 -26.30 11.53
C ILE A 85 14.16 -27.37 11.11
N SER A 86 14.31 -27.63 9.81
CA SER A 86 15.21 -28.67 9.27
C SER A 86 16.70 -28.28 9.25
N ASN A 87 17.02 -27.00 9.45
CA ASN A 87 18.40 -26.50 9.61
C ASN A 87 18.83 -26.42 11.09
N ARG A 88 18.12 -27.10 11.99
CA ARG A 88 18.58 -27.42 13.34
C ARG A 88 19.13 -28.84 13.37
#